data_AF-A0A9W6DRJ1-F1
#
_entry.id   AF-A0A9W6DRJ1-F1
#
_cell.length_a   1.000
_cell.length_b   1.000
_cell.length_c   1.000
_cell.angle_alpha   90.00
_cell.angle_beta   90.00
_cell.angle_gamma   90.00
#
_symmetry.space_group_name_H-M   'P 1'
#
loop_
_entity.id
_entity.type
_entity.pdbx_description
1 polymer ?
#
loop_
_entity_poly.entity_id
_entity_poly.type
_entity_poly.pdbx_seq_one_letter_code
_entity_poly.pdbx_strand_id
1 'polypeptide(L)'
;MFPTIDLTPSPIRILVQTLTHLVPSDNLIANGEPYADKLFSMLDRTCNHVWDYPFEPGLQRWYSYGDDFGYDNRVCFFLLDYGDAPEGKDEEVPIQCFVWDGEMFTPKPDLLKDEEVQAELKEVPFTPGPSDRGEIPPMRDIVRRRLRKAQFLSRRELDYMAMHPEDQEWLRRKVKPRFWTNFLEQMERRGRQEKKENEEEEWDDVERGEEEVRKGDEYNVEEKVHSGYV
;
A
#
# COMPACT_ATOMS: atom_id res chain seq x y z
N MET A 1 19.46 24.21 -8.54
CA MET A 1 18.01 24.22 -8.79
C MET A 1 17.74 23.21 -9.87
N PHE A 2 17.06 22.12 -9.54
CA PHE A 2 16.48 21.25 -10.57
C PHE A 2 15.35 22.04 -11.25
N PRO A 3 15.17 21.89 -12.58
CA PRO A 3 14.04 22.53 -13.25
C PRO A 3 12.73 22.07 -12.59
N THR A 4 11.87 23.02 -12.25
CA THR A 4 10.49 22.73 -11.85
C THR A 4 9.77 22.18 -13.07
N ILE A 5 9.29 20.94 -12.97
CA ILE A 5 8.46 20.31 -14.00
C ILE A 5 7.08 20.97 -13.92
N ASP A 6 6.68 21.63 -15.01
CA ASP A 6 5.36 22.26 -15.14
C ASP A 6 4.56 21.48 -16.19
N LEU A 7 3.61 20.68 -15.74
CA LEU A 7 2.77 19.86 -16.59
C LEU A 7 1.60 20.70 -17.09
N THR A 8 1.25 20.53 -18.37
CA THR A 8 0.06 21.17 -18.95
C THR A 8 -0.93 20.10 -19.38
N PRO A 9 -2.22 20.21 -19.03
CA PRO A 9 -2.90 21.34 -18.37
C PRO A 9 -2.65 21.43 -16.84
N SER A 10 -2.75 22.67 -16.30
CA SER A 10 -2.65 23.00 -14.87
C SER A 10 -3.35 24.35 -14.57
N PRO A 11 -4.01 24.53 -13.41
CA PRO A 11 -4.37 23.49 -12.45
C PRO A 11 -5.53 22.63 -12.98
N ILE A 12 -5.57 21.36 -12.60
CA ILE A 12 -6.60 20.44 -13.06
C ILE A 12 -6.79 19.26 -12.11
N ARG A 13 -8.04 18.79 -12.03
CA ARG A 13 -8.42 17.54 -11.39
C ARG A 13 -8.88 16.53 -12.44
N ILE A 14 -8.39 15.31 -12.35
CA ILE A 14 -8.75 14.20 -13.22
C ILE A 14 -9.53 13.19 -12.40
N LEU A 15 -10.74 12.85 -12.84
CA LEU A 15 -11.58 11.80 -12.27
C LEU A 15 -11.68 10.64 -13.25
N VAL A 16 -11.20 9.47 -12.84
CA VAL A 16 -11.30 8.23 -13.61
C VAL A 16 -12.24 7.27 -12.90
N GLN A 17 -13.28 6.82 -13.59
CA GLN A 17 -14.12 5.70 -13.16
C GLN A 17 -13.68 4.42 -13.86
N THR A 18 -13.71 3.29 -13.15
CA THR A 18 -13.45 1.97 -13.74
C THR A 18 -14.11 0.86 -12.91
N LEU A 19 -13.91 -0.40 -13.33
CA LEU A 19 -14.27 -1.58 -12.56
C LEU A 19 -13.01 -2.23 -11.98
N THR A 20 -13.07 -2.71 -10.74
CA THR A 20 -11.93 -3.28 -10.00
C THR A 20 -11.14 -4.38 -10.72
N HIS A 21 -11.79 -5.13 -11.60
CA HIS A 21 -11.18 -6.20 -12.40
C HIS A 21 -10.54 -5.71 -13.71
N LEU A 22 -10.89 -4.49 -14.16
CA LEU A 22 -10.30 -3.82 -15.33
C LEU A 22 -9.10 -2.97 -14.94
N VAL A 23 -8.87 -2.76 -13.64
CA VAL A 23 -7.68 -2.06 -13.14
C VAL A 23 -6.45 -2.90 -13.50
N PRO A 24 -5.52 -2.33 -14.28
CA PRO A 24 -4.34 -3.04 -14.78
C PRO A 24 -3.35 -3.35 -13.66
N SER A 25 -2.44 -4.29 -13.91
CA SER A 25 -1.43 -4.76 -12.96
C SER A 25 -0.16 -5.08 -13.74
N ASP A 26 0.81 -4.16 -13.70
CA ASP A 26 2.03 -4.23 -14.52
C ASP A 26 3.25 -4.76 -13.76
N ASN A 27 3.07 -5.20 -12.51
CA ASN A 27 4.14 -5.64 -11.61
C ASN A 27 5.21 -4.56 -11.37
N LEU A 28 4.79 -3.30 -11.25
CA LEU A 28 5.65 -2.14 -10.94
C LEU A 28 6.23 -2.22 -9.52
N ILE A 29 5.62 -3.01 -8.63
CA ILE A 29 6.02 -3.11 -7.22
C ILE A 29 6.77 -4.41 -6.93
N ALA A 30 8.03 -4.29 -6.53
CA ALA A 30 8.96 -5.40 -6.35
C ALA A 30 8.54 -6.44 -5.29
N ASN A 31 7.76 -6.04 -4.29
CA ASN A 31 7.29 -6.96 -3.25
C ASN A 31 6.05 -7.78 -3.69
N GLY A 32 5.54 -7.54 -4.91
CA GLY A 32 4.37 -8.23 -5.45
C GLY A 32 3.07 -7.89 -4.72
N GLU A 33 2.99 -6.74 -4.05
CA GLU A 33 1.77 -6.30 -3.35
C GLU A 33 0.69 -5.94 -4.40
N PRO A 34 -0.42 -6.69 -4.48
CA PRO A 34 -1.35 -6.57 -5.60
C PRO A 34 -2.10 -5.25 -5.66
N TYR A 35 -2.34 -4.61 -4.51
CA TYR A 35 -3.09 -3.38 -4.43
C TYR A 35 -2.30 -2.19 -4.95
N ALA A 36 -1.08 -2.03 -4.44
CA ALA A 36 -0.15 -0.98 -4.82
C ALA A 36 0.18 -1.11 -6.30
N ASP A 37 0.44 -2.33 -6.79
CA ASP A 37 0.68 -2.56 -8.20
C ASP A 37 -0.46 -2.04 -9.07
N LYS A 38 -1.70 -2.43 -8.75
CA LYS A 38 -2.90 -1.97 -9.46
C LYS A 38 -3.10 -0.46 -9.39
N LEU A 39 -2.94 0.11 -8.20
CA LEU A 39 -3.08 1.54 -7.96
C LEU A 39 -2.08 2.33 -8.79
N PHE A 40 -0.78 2.04 -8.67
CA PHE A 40 0.26 2.75 -9.43
C PHE A 40 0.12 2.55 -10.93
N SER A 41 -0.25 1.34 -11.37
CA SER A 41 -0.53 1.05 -12.78
C SER A 41 -1.64 1.94 -13.35
N MET A 42 -2.71 2.20 -12.59
CA MET A 42 -3.79 3.10 -13.02
C MET A 42 -3.38 4.57 -12.98
N LEU A 43 -2.68 5.00 -11.92
CA LEU A 43 -2.21 6.38 -11.78
C LEU A 43 -1.24 6.74 -12.91
N ASP A 44 -0.28 5.87 -13.20
CA ASP A 44 0.71 6.08 -14.25
C ASP A 44 0.07 6.19 -15.64
N ARG A 45 -0.87 5.29 -15.97
CA ARG A 45 -1.63 5.39 -17.23
C ARG A 45 -2.43 6.67 -17.34
N THR A 46 -3.07 7.09 -16.26
CA THR A 46 -3.85 8.33 -16.24
C THR A 46 -2.92 9.53 -16.45
N CYS A 47 -1.76 9.54 -15.80
CA CYS A 47 -0.79 10.61 -15.98
C CYS A 47 -0.23 10.66 -17.40
N ASN A 48 0.15 9.53 -17.98
CA ASN A 48 0.60 9.45 -19.37
C ASN A 48 -0.50 9.90 -20.35
N HIS A 49 -1.77 9.56 -20.08
CA HIS A 49 -2.88 9.97 -20.94
C HIS A 49 -3.11 11.49 -20.94
N VAL A 50 -3.00 12.13 -19.78
CA VAL A 50 -3.36 13.55 -19.61
C VAL A 50 -2.18 14.49 -19.87
N TRP A 51 -0.98 14.13 -19.41
CA TRP A 51 0.19 15.00 -19.41
C TRP A 51 1.36 14.45 -20.25
N ASP A 52 1.24 13.27 -20.86
CA ASP A 52 2.36 12.57 -21.52
C ASP A 52 3.58 12.45 -20.60
N TYR A 53 3.31 12.21 -19.31
CA TYR A 53 4.31 12.14 -18.25
C TYR A 53 3.96 11.01 -17.26
N PRO A 54 4.95 10.23 -16.79
CA PRO A 54 4.71 9.14 -15.85
C PRO A 54 4.23 9.68 -14.49
N PHE A 55 3.54 8.84 -13.72
CA PHE A 55 3.15 9.24 -12.37
C PHE A 55 4.39 9.36 -11.47
N GLU A 56 4.52 10.49 -10.79
CA GLU A 56 5.63 10.77 -9.88
C GLU A 56 5.10 11.05 -8.46
N PRO A 57 5.37 10.18 -7.48
CA PRO A 57 4.92 10.38 -6.11
C PRO A 57 5.39 11.73 -5.56
N GLY A 58 4.45 12.57 -5.14
CA GLY A 58 4.72 13.90 -4.58
C GLY A 58 4.63 15.04 -5.59
N LEU A 59 4.61 14.76 -6.89
CA LEU A 59 4.31 15.75 -7.93
C LEU A 59 2.79 15.90 -8.10
N GLN A 60 2.09 14.79 -8.35
CA GLN A 60 0.62 14.75 -8.36
C GLN A 60 0.09 14.31 -6.99
N ARG A 61 -1.05 14.89 -6.60
CA ARG A 61 -1.83 14.42 -5.44
C ARG A 61 -2.86 13.42 -5.96
N TRP A 62 -3.19 12.40 -5.17
CA TRP A 62 -4.13 11.37 -5.60
C TRP A 62 -5.05 10.90 -4.47
N TYR A 63 -6.21 10.39 -4.86
CA TYR A 63 -7.17 9.73 -3.99
C TYR A 63 -7.85 8.57 -4.73
N SER A 64 -8.31 7.56 -4.00
CA SER A 64 -9.05 6.43 -4.56
C SER A 64 -10.30 6.12 -3.74
N TYR A 65 -11.37 5.74 -4.42
CA TYR A 65 -12.64 5.34 -3.80
C TYR A 65 -13.16 4.04 -4.40
N GLY A 66 -13.72 3.16 -3.57
CA GLY A 66 -14.25 1.86 -4.01
C GLY A 66 -13.20 0.89 -4.56
N ASP A 67 -11.92 1.17 -4.32
CA ASP A 67 -10.72 0.42 -4.71
C ASP A 67 -10.54 -0.89 -3.94
N ASP A 68 -11.65 -1.57 -3.64
CA ASP A 68 -11.69 -2.90 -3.05
C ASP A 68 -11.33 -3.96 -4.11
N PHE A 69 -10.08 -3.96 -4.58
CA PHE A 69 -9.60 -4.82 -5.67
C PHE A 69 -9.69 -6.33 -5.41
N GLY A 70 -9.95 -6.72 -4.17
CA GLY A 70 -10.31 -8.10 -3.83
C GLY A 70 -11.70 -8.50 -4.33
N TYR A 71 -12.56 -7.55 -4.71
CA TYR A 71 -13.82 -7.80 -5.42
C TYR A 71 -13.65 -7.68 -6.93
N ASP A 72 -14.43 -8.49 -7.65
CA ASP A 72 -14.59 -8.34 -9.09
C ASP A 72 -15.83 -7.47 -9.36
N ASN A 73 -15.81 -6.77 -10.50
CA ASN A 73 -16.96 -6.01 -10.99
C ASN A 73 -17.54 -5.00 -9.98
N ARG A 74 -16.68 -4.32 -9.22
CA ARG A 74 -17.06 -3.16 -8.39
C ARG A 74 -16.63 -1.89 -9.09
N VAL A 75 -17.49 -0.87 -9.07
CA VAL A 75 -17.11 0.47 -9.51
C VAL A 75 -16.08 1.01 -8.52
N CYS A 76 -15.02 1.58 -9.06
CA CYS A 76 -14.01 2.31 -8.31
C CYS A 76 -13.59 3.56 -9.06
N PHE A 77 -13.08 4.53 -8.32
CA PHE A 77 -12.69 5.83 -8.82
C PHE A 77 -11.27 6.17 -8.39
N PHE A 78 -10.58 6.90 -9.26
CA PHE A 78 -9.27 7.47 -9.01
C PHE A 78 -9.33 8.96 -9.30
N LEU A 79 -8.78 9.74 -8.38
CA LEU A 79 -8.62 11.17 -8.50
C LEU A 79 -7.13 11.49 -8.58
N LEU A 80 -6.77 12.35 -9.52
CA LEU A 80 -5.43 12.89 -9.71
C LEU A 80 -5.50 14.41 -9.85
N ASP A 81 -4.79 15.10 -8.98
CA ASP A 81 -4.74 16.55 -8.93
C ASP A 81 -3.33 17.05 -9.23
N TYR A 82 -3.26 18.10 -10.05
CA TYR A 82 -2.02 18.78 -10.38
C TYR A 82 -2.20 20.29 -10.41
N GLY A 83 -1.18 21.00 -9.91
CA GLY A 83 -1.18 22.46 -9.76
C GLY A 83 -1.85 22.93 -8.47
N ASP A 84 -1.99 24.26 -8.37
CA ASP A 84 -2.59 24.94 -7.22
C ASP A 84 -3.89 25.64 -7.64
N ALA A 85 -4.89 25.63 -6.77
CA ALA A 85 -6.19 26.24 -7.06
C ALA A 85 -6.03 27.75 -7.33
N PRO A 86 -6.68 28.31 -8.37
CA PRO A 86 -6.66 29.74 -8.63
C PRO A 86 -7.21 30.49 -7.42
N GLU A 87 -6.40 31.39 -6.83
CA GLU A 87 -6.77 32.17 -5.65
C GLU A 87 -7.24 31.32 -4.44
N GLY A 88 -6.89 30.03 -4.39
CA GLY A 88 -7.35 29.10 -3.35
C GLY A 88 -8.81 28.65 -3.49
N LYS A 89 -9.42 28.82 -4.67
CA LYS A 89 -10.81 28.43 -4.96
C LYS A 89 -10.86 27.09 -5.71
N ASP A 90 -11.12 26.03 -4.98
CA ASP A 90 -11.16 24.67 -5.52
C ASP A 90 -12.26 24.48 -6.57
N GLU A 91 -13.40 25.15 -6.40
CA GLU A 91 -14.54 25.14 -7.32
C GLU A 91 -14.22 25.72 -8.71
N GLU A 92 -13.17 26.52 -8.85
CA GLU A 92 -12.71 27.04 -10.15
C GLU A 92 -11.78 26.06 -10.88
N VAL A 93 -11.32 24.99 -10.20
CA VAL A 93 -10.44 23.99 -10.81
C VAL A 93 -11.24 23.10 -11.77
N PRO A 94 -10.86 23.00 -13.06
CA PRO A 94 -11.57 22.17 -14.00
C PRO A 94 -11.41 20.67 -13.65
N ILE A 95 -12.51 19.93 -13.73
CA ILE A 95 -12.52 18.47 -13.57
C ILE A 95 -12.70 17.81 -14.94
N GLN A 96 -11.69 17.06 -15.39
CA GLN A 96 -11.83 16.17 -16.55
C GLN A 96 -12.20 14.76 -16.08
N CYS A 97 -13.24 14.20 -16.68
CA CYS A 97 -13.80 12.92 -16.29
C CYS A 97 -13.58 11.88 -17.39
N PHE A 98 -13.09 10.70 -17.02
CA PHE A 98 -12.86 9.58 -17.92
C PHE A 98 -13.44 8.29 -17.37
N VAL A 99 -13.73 7.35 -18.27
CA VAL A 99 -13.93 5.94 -17.94
C VAL A 99 -12.78 5.13 -18.53
N TRP A 100 -12.21 4.24 -17.72
CA TRP A 100 -11.30 3.19 -18.17
C TRP A 100 -12.07 1.88 -18.35
N ASP A 101 -12.08 1.35 -19.57
CA ASP A 101 -12.78 0.11 -19.94
C ASP A 101 -11.89 -1.14 -19.95
N GLY A 102 -10.60 -1.00 -19.61
CA GLY A 102 -9.60 -2.06 -19.71
C GLY A 102 -8.58 -1.83 -20.82
N GLU A 103 -8.89 -0.96 -21.78
CA GLU A 103 -8.05 -0.73 -22.96
C GLU A 103 -7.77 0.75 -23.19
N MET A 104 -8.77 1.62 -23.03
CA MET A 104 -8.62 3.04 -23.31
C MET A 104 -9.43 3.94 -22.36
N PHE A 105 -9.02 5.21 -22.29
CA PHE A 105 -9.75 6.25 -21.59
C PHE A 105 -10.78 6.89 -22.53
N THR A 106 -12.04 6.86 -22.11
CA THR A 106 -13.14 7.53 -22.83
C THR A 106 -13.64 8.73 -22.02
N PRO A 107 -13.70 9.95 -22.60
CA PRO A 107 -14.26 11.11 -21.91
C PRO A 107 -15.70 10.87 -21.47
N LYS A 108 -16.00 11.18 -20.20
CA LYS A 108 -17.34 11.03 -19.61
C LYS A 108 -17.68 12.17 -18.66
N PRO A 109 -17.94 13.39 -19.18
CA PRO A 109 -18.30 14.55 -18.34
C PRO A 109 -19.59 14.34 -17.54
N ASP A 110 -20.47 13.44 -17.97
CA ASP A 110 -21.72 13.12 -17.28
C ASP A 110 -21.53 12.52 -15.88
N LEU A 111 -20.31 12.05 -15.53
CA LEU A 111 -20.01 11.59 -14.17
C LEU A 111 -20.22 12.69 -13.11
N LEU A 112 -20.05 13.95 -13.49
CA LEU A 112 -20.28 15.07 -12.58
C LEU A 112 -21.77 15.31 -12.28
N LYS A 113 -22.69 14.65 -12.99
CA LYS A 113 -24.13 14.73 -12.71
C LYS A 113 -24.57 13.70 -11.66
N ASP A 114 -23.72 12.75 -11.30
CA ASP A 114 -24.00 11.72 -10.32
C ASP A 114 -23.89 12.28 -8.90
N GLU A 115 -24.94 12.12 -8.10
CA GLU A 115 -25.02 12.66 -6.73
C GLU A 115 -24.01 12.00 -5.78
N GLU A 116 -23.73 10.70 -5.96
CA GLU A 116 -22.75 9.98 -5.13
C GLU A 116 -21.33 10.46 -5.45
N VAL A 117 -21.02 10.66 -6.74
CA VAL A 117 -19.73 11.21 -7.17
C VAL A 117 -19.54 12.63 -6.62
N GLN A 118 -20.58 13.48 -6.68
CA GLN A 118 -20.51 14.84 -6.14
C GLN A 118 -20.38 14.87 -4.62
N ALA A 119 -20.97 13.91 -3.90
CA ALA A 119 -20.81 13.79 -2.45
C ALA A 119 -19.35 13.43 -2.09
N GLU A 120 -18.78 12.42 -2.74
CA GLU A 120 -17.40 11.99 -2.49
C GLU A 120 -16.38 13.07 -2.86
N LEU A 121 -16.60 13.82 -3.94
CA LEU A 121 -15.74 14.94 -4.33
C LEU A 121 -15.68 16.06 -3.28
N LYS A 122 -16.75 16.26 -2.50
CA LYS A 122 -16.79 17.28 -1.44
C LYS A 122 -15.96 16.87 -0.22
N GLU A 123 -15.87 15.57 0.06
CA GLU A 123 -15.05 15.02 1.14
C GLU A 123 -13.54 15.08 0.79
N VAL A 124 -13.21 15.27 -0.48
CA VAL A 124 -11.84 15.32 -0.99
C VAL A 124 -11.59 16.64 -1.75
N PRO A 125 -11.39 17.77 -1.05
CA PRO A 125 -11.11 19.06 -1.68
C PRO A 125 -9.81 19.02 -2.51
N PHE A 126 -9.67 19.91 -3.47
CA PHE A 126 -8.48 20.00 -4.35
C PHE A 126 -7.26 20.54 -3.60
N THR A 127 -7.49 21.53 -2.74
CA THR A 127 -6.51 22.05 -1.80
C THR A 127 -6.64 21.28 -0.49
N PRO A 128 -5.65 20.47 -0.09
CA PRO A 128 -5.74 19.66 1.11
C PRO A 128 -5.86 20.56 2.36
N GLY A 129 -6.92 20.35 3.13
CA GLY A 129 -7.08 20.95 4.45
C GLY A 129 -6.21 20.30 5.53
N PRO A 130 -6.22 20.84 6.76
CA PRO A 130 -5.63 20.17 7.92
C PRO A 130 -6.23 18.76 8.06
N SER A 131 -5.37 17.75 8.18
CA SER A 131 -5.83 16.37 8.36
C SER A 131 -6.37 16.18 9.78
N ASP A 132 -7.68 16.02 9.91
CA ASP A 132 -8.27 15.43 11.11
C ASP A 132 -7.94 13.94 11.11
N ARG A 133 -6.94 13.57 11.89
CA ARG A 133 -6.65 12.16 12.18
C ARG A 133 -7.78 11.63 13.05
N GLY A 134 -8.84 11.18 12.40
CA GLY A 134 -9.98 10.53 13.05
C GLY A 134 -9.55 9.34 13.90
N GLU A 135 -10.51 8.77 14.62
CA GLU A 135 -10.24 7.62 15.48
C GLU A 135 -9.70 6.44 14.68
N ILE A 136 -8.63 5.82 15.20
CA ILE A 136 -8.05 4.61 14.59
C ILE A 136 -9.07 3.48 14.72
N PRO A 137 -9.53 2.87 13.62
CA PRO A 137 -10.49 1.78 13.69
C PRO A 137 -9.94 0.56 14.45
N PRO A 138 -10.82 -0.31 15.00
CA PRO A 138 -10.39 -1.58 15.58
C PRO A 138 -9.57 -2.42 14.60
N MET A 139 -8.57 -3.16 15.11
CA MET A 139 -7.62 -3.92 14.26
C MET A 139 -8.33 -4.91 13.31
N ARG A 140 -9.35 -5.62 13.79
CA ARG A 140 -10.16 -6.52 12.95
C ARG A 140 -10.80 -5.84 11.74
N ASP A 141 -11.18 -4.56 11.88
CA ASP A 141 -11.76 -3.77 10.80
C ASP A 141 -10.70 -3.32 9.81
N ILE A 142 -9.49 -2.99 10.29
CA ILE A 142 -8.31 -2.72 9.45
C ILE A 142 -7.97 -3.95 8.62
N VAL A 143 -7.85 -5.12 9.26
CA VAL A 143 -7.56 -6.40 8.58
C VAL A 143 -8.62 -6.72 7.53
N ARG A 144 -9.90 -6.59 7.88
CA ARG A 144 -11.01 -6.79 6.94
C ARG A 144 -10.92 -5.86 5.73
N ARG A 145 -10.60 -4.58 5.95
CA ARG A 145 -10.45 -3.58 4.89
C ARG A 145 -9.29 -3.94 3.96
N ARG A 146 -8.11 -4.25 4.52
CA ARG A 146 -6.93 -4.67 3.73
C ARG A 146 -7.22 -5.87 2.85
N LEU A 147 -7.87 -6.90 3.38
CA LEU A 147 -8.24 -8.09 2.59
C LEU A 147 -9.18 -7.75 1.43
N ARG A 148 -10.14 -6.83 1.62
CA ARG A 148 -11.05 -6.37 0.55
C ARG A 148 -10.32 -5.57 -0.51
N LYS A 149 -9.31 -4.79 -0.13
CA LYS A 149 -8.42 -4.08 -1.06
C LYS A 149 -7.38 -4.99 -1.74
N ALA A 150 -7.34 -6.28 -1.41
CA ALA A 150 -6.29 -7.20 -1.84
C ALA A 150 -4.88 -6.80 -1.36
N GLN A 151 -4.80 -6.14 -0.19
CA GLN A 151 -3.55 -5.74 0.42
C GLN A 151 -2.92 -6.85 1.25
N PHE A 152 -1.60 -6.83 1.34
CA PHE A 152 -0.90 -7.63 2.35
C PHE A 152 -1.13 -7.09 3.76
N LEU A 153 -1.28 -8.01 4.69
CA LEU A 153 -1.32 -7.74 6.11
C LEU A 153 0.11 -7.59 6.63
N SER A 154 0.31 -6.57 7.44
CA SER A 154 1.56 -6.32 8.15
C SER A 154 1.79 -7.36 9.26
N ARG A 155 3.04 -7.49 9.70
CA ARG A 155 3.42 -8.31 10.86
C ARG A 155 2.55 -8.00 12.07
N ARG A 156 2.41 -6.72 12.43
CA ARG A 156 1.57 -6.28 13.56
C ARG A 156 0.12 -6.76 13.47
N GLU A 157 -0.46 -6.73 12.27
CA GLU A 157 -1.84 -7.18 12.05
C GLU A 157 -1.98 -8.69 12.19
N LEU A 158 -1.03 -9.46 11.64
CA LEU A 158 -1.03 -10.92 11.74
C LEU A 158 -0.80 -11.39 13.18
N ASP A 159 0.19 -10.80 13.86
CA ASP A 159 0.51 -11.11 15.26
C ASP A 159 -0.68 -10.78 16.17
N TYR A 160 -1.35 -9.64 15.94
CA TYR A 160 -2.59 -9.31 16.66
C TYR A 160 -3.66 -10.38 16.45
N MET A 161 -3.96 -10.74 15.21
CA MET A 161 -5.01 -11.71 14.92
C MET A 161 -4.68 -13.08 15.52
N ALA A 162 -3.40 -13.49 15.55
CA ALA A 162 -2.96 -14.73 16.20
C ALA A 162 -3.35 -14.80 17.68
N MET A 163 -3.26 -13.67 18.40
CA MET A 163 -3.58 -13.57 19.82
C MET A 163 -5.08 -13.38 20.12
N HIS A 164 -5.92 -13.08 19.12
CA HIS A 164 -7.33 -12.72 19.30
C HIS A 164 -8.25 -13.66 18.49
N PRO A 165 -8.48 -14.91 18.95
CA PRO A 165 -9.29 -15.89 18.22
C PRO A 165 -10.76 -15.46 18.02
N GLU A 166 -11.31 -14.64 18.91
CA GLU A 166 -12.65 -14.06 18.78
C GLU A 166 -12.78 -13.15 17.55
N ASP A 167 -11.73 -12.39 17.26
CA ASP A 167 -11.69 -11.50 16.09
C ASP A 167 -11.44 -12.27 14.80
N GLN A 168 -10.68 -13.37 14.85
CA GLN A 168 -10.57 -14.30 13.72
C GLN A 168 -11.93 -14.93 13.38
N GLU A 169 -12.66 -15.42 14.38
CA GLU A 169 -13.98 -16.02 14.17
C GLU A 169 -14.99 -14.97 13.67
N TRP A 170 -14.91 -13.74 14.17
CA TRP A 170 -15.68 -12.62 13.62
C TRP A 170 -15.31 -12.37 12.15
N LEU A 171 -14.03 -12.31 11.83
CA LEU A 171 -13.54 -12.04 10.48
C LEU A 171 -14.03 -13.10 9.51
N ARG A 172 -13.90 -14.39 9.86
CA ARG A 172 -14.38 -15.54 9.09
C ARG A 172 -15.85 -15.42 8.70
N ARG A 173 -16.70 -14.91 9.59
CA ARG A 173 -18.14 -14.70 9.34
C ARG A 173 -18.44 -13.46 8.48
N LYS A 174 -17.54 -12.48 8.44
CA LYS A 174 -17.76 -11.17 7.80
C LYS A 174 -17.13 -11.03 6.42
N VAL A 175 -16.28 -11.97 6.01
CA VAL A 175 -15.60 -11.95 4.71
C VAL A 175 -16.06 -13.09 3.82
N LYS A 176 -15.88 -12.93 2.51
CA LYS A 176 -16.12 -14.00 1.54
C LYS A 176 -15.07 -15.11 1.74
N PRO A 177 -15.38 -16.38 1.40
CA PRO A 177 -14.45 -17.50 1.57
C PRO A 177 -13.05 -17.24 1.01
N ARG A 178 -12.94 -16.64 -0.18
CA ARG A 178 -11.64 -16.32 -0.80
C ARG A 178 -10.75 -15.39 0.03
N PHE A 179 -11.34 -14.42 0.74
CA PHE A 179 -10.58 -13.52 1.61
C PHE A 179 -10.13 -14.21 2.88
N TRP A 180 -10.96 -15.13 3.38
CA TRP A 180 -10.59 -15.97 4.50
C TRP A 180 -9.43 -16.92 4.15
N THR A 181 -9.48 -17.56 2.97
CA THR A 181 -8.36 -18.36 2.46
C THR A 181 -7.08 -17.54 2.35
N ASN A 182 -7.14 -16.35 1.74
CA ASN A 182 -5.99 -15.46 1.64
C ASN A 182 -5.44 -15.05 3.01
N PHE A 183 -6.31 -14.75 3.98
CA PHE A 183 -5.89 -14.47 5.36
C PHE A 183 -5.10 -15.64 5.97
N LEU A 184 -5.60 -16.87 5.83
CA LEU A 184 -4.93 -18.07 6.35
C LEU A 184 -3.58 -18.32 5.69
N GLU A 185 -3.47 -18.10 4.37
CA GLU A 185 -2.19 -18.21 3.64
C GLU A 185 -1.15 -17.20 4.16
N GLN A 186 -1.58 -15.97 4.43
CA GLN A 186 -0.69 -14.95 5.00
C GLN A 186 -0.24 -15.31 6.42
N MET A 187 -1.14 -15.84 7.26
CA MET A 187 -0.82 -16.34 8.61
C MET A 187 0.17 -17.50 8.57
N GLU A 188 -0.01 -18.47 7.66
CA GLU A 188 0.91 -19.60 7.50
C GLU A 188 2.29 -19.14 7.01
N ARG A 189 2.32 -18.18 6.07
CA ARG A 189 3.58 -17.57 5.61
C ARG A 189 4.31 -16.89 6.76
N ARG A 190 3.60 -16.17 7.63
CA ARG A 190 4.18 -15.53 8.82
C ARG A 190 4.77 -16.55 9.79
N GLY A 191 4.04 -17.62 10.12
CA GLY A 191 4.55 -18.68 10.98
C GLY A 191 5.79 -19.39 10.43
N ARG A 192 5.92 -19.48 9.09
CA ARG A 192 7.16 -19.97 8.45
C ARG A 192 8.32 -18.98 8.54
N GLN A 193 8.05 -17.68 8.45
CA GLN A 193 9.08 -16.64 8.61
C GLN A 193 9.59 -16.57 10.05
N GLU A 194 8.68 -16.64 11.04
CA GLU A 194 9.07 -16.66 12.46
C GLU A 194 9.98 -17.84 12.80
N LYS A 195 9.70 -19.02 12.26
CA LYS A 195 10.58 -20.19 12.47
C LYS A 195 11.98 -19.96 11.89
N LYS A 196 12.08 -19.35 10.71
CA LYS A 196 13.37 -19.03 10.09
C LYS A 196 14.12 -17.95 10.87
N GLU A 197 13.44 -16.87 11.26
CA GLU A 197 14.02 -15.80 12.10
C GLU A 197 14.59 -16.41 13.39
N ASN A 198 13.83 -17.28 14.07
CA ASN A 198 14.28 -17.93 15.29
C ASN A 198 15.43 -18.94 15.07
N GLU A 199 15.40 -19.70 13.98
CA GLU A 199 16.49 -20.61 13.62
C GLU A 199 17.79 -19.83 13.32
N GLU A 200 17.71 -18.74 12.55
CA GLU A 200 18.86 -17.86 12.26
C GLU A 200 19.43 -17.22 13.54
N GLU A 201 18.58 -16.75 14.46
CA GLU A 201 19.02 -16.23 15.76
C GLU A 201 19.71 -17.33 16.61
N GLU A 202 19.20 -18.57 16.60
CA GLU A 202 19.81 -19.70 17.30
C GLU A 202 21.19 -20.06 16.72
N TRP A 203 21.34 -20.02 15.39
CA TRP A 203 22.63 -20.23 14.71
C TRP A 203 23.64 -19.12 15.03
N ASP A 204 23.23 -17.85 15.03
CA ASP A 204 24.09 -16.71 15.36
C ASP A 204 24.58 -16.78 16.83
N ASP A 205 23.74 -17.23 17.76
CA ASP A 205 24.11 -17.41 19.17
C ASP A 205 25.08 -18.59 19.36
N VAL A 206 24.90 -19.68 18.61
CA VAL A 206 25.85 -20.81 18.59
C VAL A 206 27.21 -20.38 18.03
N GLU A 207 27.25 -19.66 16.91
CA GLU A 207 28.50 -19.18 16.30
C GLU A 207 29.24 -18.21 17.22
N ARG A 208 28.52 -17.29 17.88
CA ARG A 208 29.10 -16.37 18.87
C ARG A 208 29.66 -17.13 20.08
N GLY A 209 28.94 -18.14 20.56
CA GLY A 209 29.41 -19.00 21.65
C GLY A 209 30.68 -19.77 21.29
N GLU A 210 30.77 -20.30 20.07
CA GLU A 210 31.98 -20.98 19.57
C GLU A 210 33.16 -20.02 19.39
N GLU A 211 32.93 -18.78 18.93
CA GLU A 211 34.00 -17.77 18.80
C GLU A 211 34.56 -17.32 20.16
N GLU A 212 33.69 -17.18 21.18
CA GLU A 212 34.11 -16.88 22.55
C GLU A 212 34.90 -18.01 23.20
N VAL A 213 34.50 -19.27 22.99
CA VAL A 213 35.25 -20.45 23.44
C VAL A 213 36.62 -20.51 22.77
N ARG A 214 36.69 -20.26 21.45
CA ARG A 214 37.96 -20.26 20.70
C ARG A 214 38.91 -19.15 21.16
N LYS A 215 38.40 -17.96 21.46
CA LYS A 215 39.19 -16.86 22.06
C LYS A 215 39.66 -17.22 23.47
N GLY A 216 38.80 -17.83 24.30
CA GLY A 216 39.15 -18.28 25.64
C GLY A 216 40.27 -19.34 25.65
N ASP A 217 40.30 -20.21 24.66
CA ASP A 217 41.36 -21.20 24.48
C ASP A 217 42.69 -20.59 24.00
N GLU A 218 42.66 -19.56 23.13
CA GLU A 218 43.88 -18.83 22.71
C GLU A 218 44.55 -18.09 23.90
N TYR A 219 43.78 -17.47 24.79
CA TYR A 219 44.32 -16.84 26.01
C TYR A 219 44.94 -17.86 26.99
N ASN A 220 44.40 -19.07 27.07
CA ASN A 220 44.96 -20.15 27.90
C ASN A 220 46.23 -20.80 27.32
N VAL A 221 46.47 -20.67 26.01
CA VAL A 221 47.71 -21.13 25.37
C VAL A 221 48.83 -20.11 25.58
N GLU A 222 48.56 -18.80 25.49
CA GLU A 222 49.58 -17.77 25.72
C GLU A 222 50.08 -17.71 27.17
N GLU A 223 49.23 -17.99 28.17
CA GLU A 223 49.64 -18.00 29.58
C GLU A 223 50.55 -19.21 29.93
N LYS A 224 50.50 -20.30 29.14
CA LYS A 224 51.38 -21.46 29.32
C LYS A 224 52.76 -21.31 28.70
N VAL A 225 53.00 -20.33 27.83
CA VAL A 225 54.32 -20.15 27.18
C VAL A 225 55.26 -19.27 28.03
N HIS A 226 54.77 -18.56 29.05
CA HIS A 226 55.60 -17.71 29.93
C HIS A 226 56.08 -18.36 31.24
N SER A 227 55.73 -19.61 31.53
CA SER A 227 56.14 -20.33 32.76
C SER A 227 57.29 -21.34 32.53
N GLY A 228 58.26 -21.00 31.67
CA GLY A 228 59.33 -21.93 31.32
C GLY A 228 60.64 -21.28 30.94
N TYR A 229 61.27 -20.50 31.83
CA TYR A 229 62.72 -20.34 31.85
C TYR A 229 63.22 -20.30 33.30
N VAL A 230 64.21 -21.18 33.54
CA VAL A 230 64.99 -21.43 34.76
C VAL A 230 65.93 -20.26 35.06
#